data_AF-Q27990-F1
#
_entry.id   AF-Q27990-F1
#
_cell.length_a   1.000
_cell.length_b   1.000
_cell.length_c   1.000
_cell.angle_alpha   90.00
_cell.angle_beta   90.00
_cell.angle_gamma   90.00
#
_symmetry.space_group_name_H-M   'P 1'
#
loop_
_entity.id
_entity.type
_entity.pdbx_description
1 polymer ?
#
loop_
_entity_poly.entity_id
_entity_poly.type
_entity_poly.pdbx_seq_one_letter_code
_entity_poly.pdbx_strand_id
1 'polypeptide(L)'
;GRKDHNIPQESPKPVKHQGELERQLLQANPILESFGNAKTVKNDNSSRFGKFIRINFDVTGYIVGANIETYLLEKSRAVRQAKDERTFHIFYQLLSGAGEHLKSDLLLE
;
A
#
# COMPACT_ATOMS: atom_id res chain seq x y z
N GLY A 1 51.87 10.38 21.03
CA GLY A 1 50.85 11.07 20.24
C GLY A 1 49.52 10.36 20.40
N ARG A 2 48.54 11.00 21.02
CA ARG A 2 47.14 10.55 21.05
C ARG A 2 46.43 11.28 19.90
N LYS A 3 45.74 10.55 19.03
CA LYS A 3 44.91 11.11 17.95
C LYS A 3 43.45 11.04 18.41
N ASP A 4 42.89 12.20 18.70
CA ASP A 4 41.48 12.37 19.02
C ASP A 4 40.62 12.07 17.79
N HIS A 5 39.74 11.07 17.89
CA HIS A 5 38.73 10.79 16.88
C HIS A 5 37.52 11.69 17.15
N ASN A 6 37.44 12.79 16.41
CA ASN A 6 36.27 13.66 16.42
C ASN A 6 35.24 13.09 15.42
N ILE A 7 34.21 12.42 15.93
CA ILE A 7 33.08 11.94 15.12
C ILE A 7 32.18 13.17 14.85
N PRO A 8 31.86 13.51 13.59
CA PRO A 8 30.93 14.61 13.33
C PRO A 8 29.53 14.22 13.83
N GLN A 9 28.95 15.04 14.71
CA GLN A 9 27.52 14.93 15.02
C GLN A 9 26.72 15.20 13.74
N GLU A 10 26.00 14.18 13.23
CA GLU A 10 24.99 14.39 12.19
C GLU A 10 23.93 15.33 12.76
N SER A 11 23.87 16.54 12.20
CA SER A 11 22.77 17.48 12.41
C SER A 11 21.43 16.81 12.08
N PRO A 12 20.37 17.02 12.89
CA PRO A 12 19.08 16.37 12.67
C PRO A 12 18.56 16.73 11.29
N LYS A 13 18.34 15.72 10.44
CA LYS A 13 17.76 15.91 9.11
C LYS A 13 16.39 16.58 9.29
N PRO A 14 16.09 17.67 8.57
CA PRO A 14 14.81 18.34 8.69
C PRO A 14 13.71 17.34 8.35
N VAL A 15 12.78 17.15 9.30
CA VAL A 15 11.58 16.35 9.08
C VAL A 15 10.79 17.08 7.99
N LYS A 16 10.82 16.55 6.77
CA LYS A 16 9.99 17.08 5.68
C LYS A 16 8.54 16.92 6.12
N HIS A 17 7.87 18.03 6.41
CA HIS A 17 6.41 18.05 6.46
C HIS A 17 5.91 17.64 5.08
N GLN A 18 5.53 16.37 4.93
CA GLN A 18 4.79 15.92 3.76
C GLN A 18 3.46 16.67 3.75
N GLY A 19 3.14 17.31 2.62
CA GLY A 19 1.83 17.91 2.43
C GLY A 19 0.73 16.85 2.53
N GLU A 20 -0.47 17.31 2.87
CA GLU A 20 -1.61 16.42 3.10
C GLU A 20 -1.93 15.58 1.86
N LEU A 21 -1.79 16.17 0.66
CA LEU A 21 -2.07 15.51 -0.60
C LEU A 21 -1.06 14.40 -0.91
N GLU A 22 0.22 14.64 -0.68
CA GLU A 22 1.28 13.64 -0.84
C GLU A 22 1.07 12.49 0.14
N ARG A 23 0.66 12.79 1.37
CA ARG A 23 0.33 11.77 2.37
C ARG A 23 -0.86 10.92 1.89
N GLN A 24 -1.94 11.53 1.41
CA GLN A 24 -3.11 10.82 0.90
C GLN A 24 -2.76 9.93 -0.31
N LEU A 25 -1.94 10.42 -1.24
CA LEU A 25 -1.47 9.63 -2.39
C LEU A 25 -0.69 8.39 -1.96
N LEU A 26 0.18 8.52 -0.94
CA LEU A 26 0.90 7.38 -0.38
C LEU A 26 -0.02 6.40 0.37
N GLN A 27 -1.01 6.91 1.10
CA GLN A 27 -1.99 6.08 1.82
C GLN A 27 -2.97 5.33 0.91
N ALA A 28 -3.16 5.78 -0.33
CA ALA A 28 -3.98 5.05 -1.30
C ALA A 28 -3.39 3.69 -1.69
N ASN A 29 -2.06 3.52 -1.68
CA ASN A 29 -1.41 2.28 -2.07
C ASN A 29 -1.79 1.09 -1.16
N PRO A 30 -1.66 1.16 0.18
CA PRO A 30 -2.12 0.09 1.06
C PRO A 30 -3.55 -0.39 0.81
N ILE A 31 -4.45 0.53 0.49
CA ILE A 31 -5.84 0.22 0.16
C ILE A 31 -5.87 -0.60 -1.13
N LEU A 32 -5.26 -0.10 -2.21
CA LEU A 32 -5.25 -0.77 -3.50
C LEU A 32 -4.56 -2.15 -3.44
N GLU A 33 -3.49 -2.29 -2.66
CA GLU A 33 -2.81 -3.57 -2.46
C GLU A 33 -3.67 -4.56 -1.68
N SER A 34 -4.41 -4.08 -0.68
CA SER A 34 -5.31 -4.94 0.10
C SER A 34 -6.40 -5.56 -0.78
N PHE A 35 -6.99 -4.77 -1.68
CA PHE A 35 -8.07 -5.22 -2.57
C PHE A 35 -7.60 -5.84 -3.89
N GLY A 36 -6.38 -5.55 -4.33
CA GLY A 36 -5.90 -5.89 -5.68
C GLY A 36 -4.66 -6.78 -5.72
N ASN A 37 -3.97 -6.99 -4.60
CA ASN A 37 -2.84 -7.90 -4.53
C ASN A 37 -3.22 -9.21 -3.84
N ALA A 38 -2.48 -10.26 -4.18
CA ALA A 38 -2.60 -11.58 -3.59
C ALA A 38 -1.24 -12.30 -3.57
N LYS A 39 -1.13 -13.32 -2.73
CA LYS A 39 0.03 -14.23 -2.79
C LYS A 39 -0.09 -15.17 -3.98
N THR A 40 0.98 -15.23 -4.78
CA THR A 40 1.20 -16.25 -5.81
C THR A 40 2.43 -17.09 -5.45
N VAL A 41 2.71 -18.13 -6.24
CA VAL A 41 3.92 -18.96 -6.07
C VAL A 41 5.22 -18.13 -6.18
N LYS A 42 5.20 -17.05 -6.97
CA LYS A 42 6.40 -16.24 -7.26
C LYS A 42 6.53 -14.98 -6.40
N ASN A 43 5.43 -14.45 -5.87
CA ASN A 43 5.42 -13.19 -5.14
C ASN A 43 4.26 -13.18 -4.13
N ASP A 44 4.59 -13.01 -2.85
CA ASP A 44 3.61 -12.97 -1.76
C ASP A 44 2.71 -11.72 -1.79
N ASN A 45 3.12 -10.66 -2.49
CA ASN A 45 2.35 -9.42 -2.71
C ASN A 45 2.22 -9.10 -4.20
N SER A 46 1.80 -10.08 -5.00
CA SER A 46 1.64 -9.95 -6.45
C SER A 46 0.45 -9.06 -6.80
N SER A 47 0.67 -7.99 -7.56
CA SER A 47 -0.42 -7.21 -8.14
C SER A 47 -1.20 -8.02 -9.16
N ARG A 48 -2.53 -8.07 -8.96
CA ARG A 48 -3.47 -8.78 -9.83
C ARG A 48 -4.36 -7.82 -10.61
N PHE A 49 -3.90 -6.59 -10.74
CA PHE A 49 -4.45 -5.52 -11.57
C PHE A 49 -3.28 -4.63 -12.04
N GLY A 50 -3.44 -4.00 -13.20
CA GLY A 50 -2.57 -2.92 -13.64
C GLY A 50 -3.00 -1.59 -13.02
N LYS A 51 -2.06 -0.72 -12.71
CA LYS A 51 -2.34 0.65 -12.24
C LYS A 51 -1.53 1.67 -13.02
N PHE A 52 -2.21 2.73 -13.48
CA PHE A 52 -1.58 3.93 -14.03
C PHE A 52 -1.89 5.11 -13.12
N ILE A 53 -0.86 5.73 -12.57
CA ILE A 53 -0.98 6.86 -11.65
C ILE A 53 -0.52 8.12 -12.37
N ARG A 54 -1.44 9.04 -12.60
CA ARG A 54 -1.17 10.38 -13.14
C ARG A 54 -1.04 11.35 -11.98
N ILE A 55 0.10 12.02 -11.84
CA ILE A 55 0.34 13.07 -10.85
C ILE A 55 0.31 14.42 -11.56
N ASN A 56 -0.50 15.36 -11.04
CA ASN A 56 -0.66 16.70 -11.58
C ASN A 56 0.17 17.69 -10.76
N PHE A 57 0.93 18.53 -11.46
CA PHE A 57 1.77 19.57 -10.86
C PHE A 57 1.31 20.96 -11.32
N ASP A 58 1.48 21.97 -10.47
CA ASP A 58 1.35 23.36 -10.89
C ASP A 58 2.61 23.87 -11.61
N VAL A 59 2.58 25.13 -12.05
CA VAL A 59 3.70 25.79 -12.74
C VAL A 59 4.94 25.97 -11.86
N THR A 60 4.79 25.86 -10.54
CA THR A 60 5.90 25.95 -9.57
C THR A 60 6.47 24.59 -9.19
N GLY A 61 5.82 23.49 -9.63
CA GLY A 61 6.25 22.13 -9.41
C GLY A 61 5.68 21.46 -8.15
N TYR A 62 4.68 22.06 -7.49
CA TYR A 62 3.99 21.39 -6.38
C TYR A 62 2.89 20.45 -6.88
N ILE A 63 2.68 19.35 -6.16
CA ILE A 63 1.61 18.40 -6.46
C ILE A 63 0.28 19.08 -6.12
N VAL A 64 -0.63 19.14 -7.10
CA VAL A 64 -1.97 19.72 -6.95
C VAL A 64 -3.08 18.69 -7.12
N GLY A 65 -2.75 17.48 -7.58
CA GLY A 65 -3.70 16.37 -7.62
C GLY A 65 -3.09 15.08 -8.16
N ALA A 66 -3.86 14.00 -8.10
CA ALA A 66 -3.50 12.74 -8.72
C ALA A 66 -4.76 11.97 -9.18
N ASN A 67 -4.62 11.16 -10.22
CA ASN A 67 -5.65 10.24 -10.70
C ASN A 67 -5.05 8.84 -10.83
N ILE A 68 -5.80 7.82 -10.42
CA ILE A 68 -5.38 6.42 -10.52
C ILE A 68 -6.37 5.69 -11.42
N GLU A 69 -5.89 5.21 -12.56
CA GLU A 69 -6.63 4.34 -13.46
C GLU A 69 -6.20 2.89 -13.22
N THR A 70 -7.17 1.99 -13.05
CA THR A 70 -6.93 0.55 -12.81
C THR A 70 -7.37 -0.27 -14.00
N TYR A 71 -6.61 -1.31 -14.34
CA TYR A 71 -6.86 -2.16 -15.50
C TYR A 71 -6.84 -3.64 -15.11
N LEU A 72 -7.70 -4.42 -15.77
CA LEU A 72 -7.63 -5.89 -15.79
C LEU A 72 -7.47 -6.56 -14.42
N LEU A 73 -8.33 -6.21 -13.46
CA LEU A 73 -8.41 -6.94 -12.20
C LEU A 73 -8.74 -8.42 -12.46
N GLU A 74 -7.94 -9.33 -11.92
CA GLU A 74 -8.12 -10.78 -12.01
C GLU A 74 -9.30 -11.25 -11.13
N LYS A 75 -10.52 -10.87 -11.50
CA LYS A 75 -11.75 -11.13 -10.72
C LYS A 75 -11.96 -12.62 -10.40
N SER A 76 -11.51 -13.53 -11.27
CA SER A 76 -11.62 -14.98 -11.07
C SER A 76 -10.92 -15.46 -9.79
N ARG A 77 -9.85 -14.76 -9.35
CA ARG A 77 -9.12 -15.10 -8.13
C ARG A 77 -9.98 -15.03 -6.87
N ALA A 78 -11.04 -14.23 -6.87
CA ALA A 78 -11.95 -14.15 -5.73
C ALA A 78 -12.64 -15.49 -5.43
N VAL A 79 -12.92 -16.29 -6.47
CA VAL A 79 -13.69 -17.53 -6.35
C VAL A 79 -12.83 -18.79 -6.46
N ARG A 80 -11.69 -18.74 -7.14
CA ARG A 80 -10.81 -19.90 -7.35
C ARG A 80 -9.35 -19.47 -7.31
N GLN A 81 -8.52 -20.23 -6.62
CA GLN A 81 -7.08 -20.00 -6.52
C GLN A 81 -6.33 -21.24 -7.01
N ALA A 82 -5.15 -21.02 -7.60
CA ALA A 82 -4.25 -22.12 -7.90
C ALA A 82 -3.67 -22.71 -6.59
N LYS A 83 -3.12 -23.92 -6.68
CA LYS A 83 -2.46 -24.57 -5.54
C LYS A 83 -1.35 -23.66 -4.99
N ASP A 84 -1.28 -23.57 -3.66
CA ASP A 84 -0.28 -22.78 -2.91
C ASP A 84 -0.37 -21.25 -3.10
N GLU A 85 -1.45 -20.76 -3.72
CA GLU A 85 -1.77 -19.34 -3.84
C GLU A 85 -2.90 -18.92 -2.87
N ARG A 86 -3.05 -17.61 -2.66
CA ARG A 86 -4.14 -17.02 -1.87
C ARG A 86 -5.08 -16.19 -2.72
N THR A 87 -6.26 -15.88 -2.17
CA THR A 87 -7.14 -14.82 -2.69
C THR A 87 -6.59 -13.44 -2.31
N PHE A 88 -7.33 -12.37 -2.60
CA PHE A 88 -6.95 -11.00 -2.26
C PHE A 88 -6.73 -10.82 -0.75
N HIS A 89 -5.74 -10.00 -0.38
CA HIS A 89 -5.34 -9.81 1.02
C HIS A 89 -6.48 -9.35 1.92
N ILE A 90 -7.40 -8.54 1.39
CA ILE A 90 -8.52 -7.96 2.14
C ILE A 90 -9.36 -9.02 2.86
N PHE A 91 -9.56 -10.20 2.27
CA PHE A 91 -10.34 -11.26 2.91
C PHE A 91 -9.67 -11.75 4.20
N TYR A 92 -8.36 -11.97 4.16
CA TYR A 92 -7.59 -12.40 5.33
C TYR A 92 -7.46 -11.29 6.37
N GLN A 93 -7.25 -10.05 5.92
CA GLN A 93 -7.17 -8.89 6.80
C GLN A 93 -8.50 -8.64 7.50
N LEU A 94 -9.64 -8.81 6.81
CA LEU A 94 -10.96 -8.67 7.41
C LEU A 94 -11.20 -9.74 8.49
N LEU A 95 -10.97 -11.01 8.17
CA LEU A 95 -11.20 -12.10 9.13
C LEU A 95 -10.28 -12.03 10.36
N SER A 96 -9.01 -11.64 10.16
CA SER A 96 -8.05 -11.52 11.26
C SER A 96 -8.15 -10.21 12.04
N GLY A 97 -8.57 -9.11 11.39
CA GLY A 97 -8.58 -7.77 11.96
C GLY A 97 -9.94 -7.26 12.43
N ALA A 98 -11.06 -7.89 12.03
CA ALA A 98 -12.38 -7.51 12.50
C ALA A 98 -12.55 -7.83 14.00
N GLY A 99 -13.08 -6.88 14.76
CA GLY A 99 -13.49 -7.13 16.15
C GLY A 99 -14.77 -7.96 16.22
N GLU A 100 -15.05 -8.55 17.38
CA GLU A 100 -16.18 -9.48 17.59
C GLU A 100 -17.54 -8.90 17.17
N HIS A 101 -17.79 -7.63 17.45
CA HIS A 101 -19.02 -6.94 17.01
C HIS A 101 -19.14 -6.95 15.49
N LEU A 102 -18.07 -6.56 14.77
CA LEU A 102 -18.07 -6.50 13.32
C LEU A 102 -18.17 -7.90 12.69
N LYS A 103 -17.54 -8.90 13.30
CA LYS A 103 -17.67 -10.30 12.86
C LYS A 103 -19.10 -10.80 12.99
N SER A 104 -19.76 -10.52 14.12
CA SER A 104 -21.17 -10.86 14.33
C SER A 104 -22.08 -10.15 13.32
N ASP A 105 -21.86 -8.85 13.09
CA ASP A 105 -22.68 -8.07 12.15
C ASP A 105 -22.56 -8.54 10.71
N LEU A 106 -21.34 -8.92 10.30
CA LEU A 106 -21.02 -9.35 8.94
C LEU A 106 -21.06 -10.87 8.75
N LEU A 107 -21.44 -11.63 9.77
CA LEU A 107 -21.51 -13.10 9.78
C LEU A 107 -20.18 -13.74 9.34
N LEU A 108 -19.07 -13.26 9.91
CA LEU A 108 -17.73 -13.76 9.64
C LEU A 108 -17.38 -14.91 10.59
N GLU A 109 -16.91 -16.02 10.02
CA GLU A 109 -16.43 -17.22 10.74
C GLU A 109 -14.90 -17.24 10.90
#